data_AF-A0A537FS49-F1
#
_entry.id   AF-A0A537FS49-F1
#
_cell.length_a   1.000
_cell.length_b   1.000
_cell.length_c   1.000
_cell.angle_alpha   90.00
_cell.angle_beta   90.00
_cell.angle_gamma   90.00
#
_symmetry.space_group_name_H-M   'P 1'
#
loop_
_entity.id
_entity.type
_entity.pdbx_description
1 polymer ?
#
loop_
_entity_poly.entity_id
_entity_poly.type
_entity_poly.pdbx_seq_one_letter_code
_entity_poly.pdbx_strand_id
1 'polypeptide(L)'
;MPEQEGSMQKQVPAKKRISKLELAKYDTTPLYFYTEKDSLNRVTVLKETGKEIYLVAGRYSKFEDDSRLYTPLTEEEKGEVEKQLRMGRKDALISFL
;
A
#
# COMPACT_ATOMS: atom_id res chain seq x y z
N MET A 1 -13.77 3.72 -43.79
CA MET A 1 -14.77 3.95 -42.72
C MET A 1 -14.13 3.48 -41.42
N PRO A 2 -14.01 4.33 -40.38
CA PRO A 2 -13.33 3.99 -39.14
C PRO A 2 -14.32 3.50 -38.09
N GLU A 3 -14.00 2.41 -37.39
CA GLU A 3 -14.59 2.08 -36.09
C GLU A 3 -13.46 1.95 -35.08
N GLN A 4 -13.12 3.07 -34.45
CA GLN A 4 -12.37 3.08 -33.20
C GLN A 4 -13.35 2.68 -32.09
N GLU A 5 -13.40 1.41 -31.74
CA GLU A 5 -14.06 0.98 -30.51
C GLU A 5 -13.23 1.44 -29.31
N GLY A 6 -13.87 2.31 -28.52
CA GLY A 6 -13.30 2.93 -27.33
C GLY A 6 -12.89 1.89 -26.31
N SER A 7 -11.60 1.79 -26.06
CA SER A 7 -11.07 1.22 -24.83
C SER A 7 -11.36 2.19 -23.68
N MET A 8 -12.61 2.19 -23.20
CA MET A 8 -12.89 2.61 -21.83
C MET A 8 -12.29 1.55 -20.91
N GLN A 9 -10.97 1.58 -20.77
CA GLN A 9 -10.31 0.98 -19.62
C GLN A 9 -10.87 1.71 -18.41
N LYS A 10 -11.88 1.10 -17.78
CA LYS A 10 -12.14 1.31 -16.36
C LYS A 10 -10.78 1.17 -15.71
N GLN A 11 -10.16 2.29 -15.33
CA GLN A 11 -8.93 2.32 -14.54
C GLN A 11 -9.28 1.69 -13.20
N VAL A 12 -9.36 0.36 -13.17
CA VAL A 12 -9.19 -0.37 -11.94
C VAL A 12 -7.80 0.04 -11.45
N PRO A 13 -7.68 0.58 -10.23
CA PRO A 13 -6.38 0.97 -9.72
C PRO A 13 -5.46 -0.24 -9.86
N ALA A 14 -4.43 -0.11 -10.69
CA ALA A 14 -3.52 -1.20 -11.00
C ALA A 14 -2.96 -1.70 -9.67
N LYS A 15 -3.31 -2.94 -9.31
CA LYS A 15 -2.88 -3.55 -8.05
C LYS A 15 -1.36 -3.47 -8.00
N LYS A 16 -0.84 -2.88 -6.93
CA LYS A 16 0.59 -2.71 -6.76
C LYS A 16 1.18 -4.01 -6.19
N ARG A 17 2.36 -4.39 -6.66
CA ARG A 17 3.01 -5.66 -6.31
C ARG A 17 4.32 -5.41 -5.56
N ILE A 18 4.57 -6.23 -4.54
CA ILE A 18 5.85 -6.33 -3.85
C ILE A 18 6.31 -7.78 -3.95
N SER A 19 7.43 -8.02 -4.63
CA SER A 19 8.04 -9.34 -4.73
C SER A 19 8.58 -9.79 -3.36
N LYS A 20 8.68 -11.10 -3.12
CA LYS A 20 9.25 -11.65 -1.88
C LYS A 20 10.67 -11.17 -1.58
N LEU A 21 11.50 -10.98 -2.61
CA LEU A 21 12.85 -10.44 -2.46
C LEU A 21 12.84 -9.01 -1.88
N GLU A 22 11.95 -8.16 -2.40
CA GLU A 22 11.76 -6.80 -1.86
C GLU A 22 11.16 -6.86 -0.45
N LEU A 23 10.21 -7.78 -0.23
CA LEU A 23 9.59 -7.98 1.07
C LEU A 23 10.61 -8.35 2.15
N ALA A 24 11.69 -9.06 1.80
CA ALA A 24 12.75 -9.46 2.73
C ALA A 24 13.56 -8.28 3.30
N LYS A 25 13.47 -7.07 2.71
CA LYS A 25 14.08 -5.85 3.28
C LYS A 25 13.31 -5.33 4.50
N TYR A 26 12.03 -5.66 4.57
CA TYR A 26 11.14 -5.19 5.63
C TYR A 26 11.10 -6.16 6.80
N ASP A 27 10.69 -5.62 7.95
CA ASP A 27 10.49 -6.38 9.16
C ASP A 27 9.41 -7.45 8.95
N THR A 28 9.57 -8.59 9.62
CA THR A 28 8.68 -9.75 9.45
C THR A 28 7.26 -9.47 9.95
N THR A 29 7.13 -8.51 10.88
CA THR A 29 5.86 -8.09 11.46
C THR A 29 5.38 -6.80 10.81
N PRO A 30 4.41 -6.86 9.87
CA PRO A 30 3.80 -5.65 9.31
C PRO A 30 3.00 -4.88 10.35
N LEU A 31 2.93 -3.57 10.18
CA LEU A 31 2.04 -2.71 10.94
C LEU A 31 0.70 -2.61 10.22
N TYR A 32 -0.38 -2.62 11.00
CA TYR A 32 -1.73 -2.49 10.47
C TYR A 32 -2.38 -1.21 10.96
N PHE A 33 -2.96 -0.48 10.01
CA PHE A 33 -3.74 0.72 10.27
C PHE A 33 -5.14 0.54 9.71
N TYR A 34 -6.10 1.24 10.30
CA TYR A 34 -7.48 1.26 9.85
C TYR A 34 -7.82 2.67 9.45
N THR A 35 -8.66 2.80 8.42
CA THR A 35 -9.16 4.11 8.02
C THR A 35 -10.59 4.33 8.48
N GLU A 36 -11.00 5.59 8.67
CA GLU A 36 -12.37 5.92 9.08
C GLU A 36 -13.40 5.42 8.06
N LYS A 37 -13.05 5.51 6.77
CA LYS A 37 -13.90 5.09 5.65
C LYS A 37 -14.08 3.58 5.55
N ASP A 38 -13.11 2.82 6.06
CA ASP A 38 -13.15 1.37 6.04
C ASP A 38 -12.37 0.78 7.23
N SER A 39 -13.07 0.70 8.36
CA SER A 39 -12.50 0.24 9.62
C SER A 39 -12.33 -1.29 9.69
N LEU A 40 -12.79 -2.02 8.68
CA LEU A 40 -12.70 -3.48 8.60
C LEU A 40 -11.51 -3.93 7.72
N ASN A 41 -11.13 -3.13 6.72
CA ASN A 41 -10.05 -3.44 5.80
C ASN A 41 -8.74 -2.77 6.20
N ARG A 42 -7.90 -3.54 6.90
CA ARG A 42 -6.56 -3.12 7.33
C ARG A 42 -5.66 -2.69 6.17
N VAL A 43 -5.04 -1.53 6.35
CA VAL A 43 -3.91 -1.05 5.55
C VAL A 43 -2.64 -1.70 6.07
N THR A 44 -1.86 -2.29 5.18
CA THR A 44 -0.55 -2.87 5.48
C THR A 44 0.53 -1.81 5.33
N VAL A 45 1.33 -1.64 6.37
CA VAL A 45 2.52 -0.80 6.39
C VAL A 45 3.72 -1.67 6.74
N LEU A 46 4.77 -1.58 5.93
CA LEU A 46 6.00 -2.34 6.07
C LEU A 46 7.10 -1.41 6.58
N LYS A 47 7.81 -1.80 7.63
CA LYS A 47 8.96 -1.03 8.15
C LYS A 47 10.25 -1.68 7.64
N GLU A 48 11.19 -0.92 7.09
CA GLU A 48 12.51 -1.47 6.76
C GLU A 48 13.24 -1.95 8.02
N THR A 49 13.86 -3.12 7.95
CA THR A 49 14.54 -3.74 9.10
C THR A 49 15.63 -2.82 9.64
N GLY A 50 15.58 -2.52 10.94
CA GLY A 50 16.57 -1.69 11.61
C GLY A 50 16.55 -0.20 11.26
N LYS A 51 15.55 0.28 10.51
CA LYS A 51 15.44 1.68 10.09
C LYS A 51 14.07 2.28 10.41
N GLU A 52 13.99 3.61 10.47
CA GLU A 52 12.72 4.34 10.59
C GLU A 52 12.14 4.72 9.22
N ILE A 53 12.15 3.76 8.29
CA ILE A 53 11.62 3.90 6.94
C ILE A 53 10.39 3.00 6.81
N TYR A 54 9.27 3.57 6.37
CA TYR A 54 7.97 2.90 6.31
C TYR A 54 7.39 2.99 4.90
N LEU A 55 7.01 1.84 4.35
CA LEU A 55 6.28 1.73 3.10
C LEU A 55 4.81 1.42 3.40
N VAL A 56 3.93 2.34 3.06
CA VAL A 56 2.49 2.14 3.06
C VAL A 56 2.13 1.35 1.79
N ALA A 57 2.00 0.03 1.93
CA ALA A 57 1.74 -0.87 0.81
C ALA A 57 0.29 -0.80 0.32
N GLY A 58 -0.64 -0.47 1.24
CA GLY A 58 -2.08 -0.43 0.96
C GLY A 58 -2.81 -1.64 1.49
N ARG A 59 -3.97 -1.96 0.93
CA ARG A 59 -4.81 -3.07 1.42
C ARG A 59 -4.38 -4.37 0.78
N TYR A 60 -4.03 -5.36 1.60
CA TYR A 60 -3.65 -6.67 1.08
C TYR A 60 -4.79 -7.27 0.25
N SER A 61 -4.49 -7.59 -1.00
CA SER A 61 -5.42 -8.23 -1.93
C SER A 61 -5.22 -9.74 -1.94
N LYS A 62 -4.03 -10.19 -2.37
CA LYS A 62 -3.70 -11.62 -2.53
C LYS A 62 -2.20 -11.81 -2.70
N PHE A 63 -1.76 -13.06 -2.68
CA PHE A 63 -0.42 -13.48 -3.07
C PHE A 63 -0.49 -14.17 -4.45
N GLU A 64 0.39 -13.80 -5.37
CA GLU A 64 0.45 -14.33 -6.74
C GLU A 64 1.91 -14.33 -7.22
N ASP A 65 2.37 -15.43 -7.83
CA ASP A 65 3.71 -15.57 -8.40
C ASP A 65 4.82 -14.95 -7.54
N ASP A 66 4.91 -15.39 -6.29
CA ASP A 66 5.90 -14.95 -5.30
C ASP A 66 5.81 -13.45 -4.91
N SER A 67 4.71 -12.79 -5.23
CA SER A 67 4.47 -11.37 -4.98
C SER A 67 3.21 -11.15 -4.14
N ARG A 68 3.27 -10.20 -3.20
CA ARG A 68 2.10 -9.68 -2.50
C ARG A 68 1.48 -8.55 -3.30
N LEU A 69 0.19 -8.66 -3.58
CA LEU A 69 -0.58 -7.62 -4.24
C LEU A 69 -1.34 -6.79 -3.22
N TYR A 70 -1.35 -5.49 -3.47
CA TYR A 70 -2.04 -4.52 -2.65
C TYR A 70 -2.93 -3.64 -3.52
N THR A 71 -4.12 -3.37 -3.02
CA THR A 71 -4.97 -2.32 -3.55
C THR A 71 -4.43 -1.00 -3.04
N PRO A 72 -4.08 -0.05 -3.93
CA PRO A 72 -3.59 1.25 -3.51
C PRO A 72 -4.68 2.01 -2.75
N LEU A 73 -4.23 2.88 -1.86
CA LEU A 73 -5.10 3.76 -1.08
C LEU A 73 -5.45 5.02 -1.89
N THR A 74 -6.61 5.61 -1.59
CA THR A 74 -6.93 6.96 -2.07
C THR A 74 -6.07 8.01 -1.37
N GLU A 75 -6.01 9.24 -1.91
CA GLU A 75 -5.23 10.32 -1.28
C GLU A 75 -5.71 10.64 0.15
N GLU A 76 -7.03 10.58 0.38
CA GLU A 76 -7.63 10.74 1.70
C GLU A 76 -7.07 9.71 2.69
N GLU A 77 -7.09 8.43 2.30
CA GLU A 77 -6.61 7.31 3.10
C GLU A 77 -5.10 7.38 3.34
N LYS A 78 -4.33 7.82 2.34
CA LYS A 78 -2.89 8.05 2.48
C LYS A 78 -2.61 9.10 3.54
N GLY A 79 -3.32 10.23 3.50
CA GLY A 79 -3.15 11.31 4.48
C GLY A 79 -3.48 10.87 5.91
N GLU A 80 -4.52 10.07 6.07
CA GLU A 80 -4.91 9.55 7.38
C GLU A 80 -3.89 8.55 7.95
N VAL A 81 -3.43 7.60 7.12
CA VAL A 81 -2.40 6.63 7.52
C VAL A 81 -1.07 7.31 7.81
N GLU A 82 -0.68 8.32 7.02
CA GLU A 82 0.52 9.13 7.26
C GLU A 82 0.44 9.86 8.60
N LYS A 83 -0.70 10.52 8.88
CA LYS A 83 -0.92 11.21 10.14
C LYS A 83 -0.80 10.26 11.34
N GLN A 84 -1.43 9.08 11.26
CA GLN A 84 -1.33 8.05 12.30
C GLN A 84 0.12 7.56 12.48
N LEU A 85 0.86 7.32 11.39
CA LEU A 85 2.27 6.95 11.42
C LEU A 85 3.14 8.01 12.10
N ARG A 86 2.96 9.29 11.75
CA ARG A 86 3.74 10.40 12.28
C ARG A 86 3.42 10.75 13.73
N MET A 87 2.22 10.44 14.23
CA MET A 87 1.90 10.62 15.66
C MET A 87 2.81 9.78 16.55
N GLY A 88 3.18 8.57 16.13
CA GLY A 88 4.12 7.71 16.85
C GLY A 88 5.59 7.87 16.43
N ARG A 89 5.86 8.35 15.21
CA ARG A 89 7.21 8.41 14.62
C ARG A 89 7.41 9.70 13.81
N LYS A 90 7.76 10.80 14.49
CA LYS A 90 7.82 12.15 13.88
C LYS A 90 8.86 12.28 12.77
N ASP A 91 9.99 11.58 12.89
CA ASP A 91 11.13 11.66 11.97
C ASP A 91 11.18 10.51 10.95
N ALA A 92 10.11 9.69 10.90
CA ALA A 92 10.04 8.56 9.98
C ALA A 92 9.97 8.99 8.51
N LEU A 93 10.74 8.32 7.65
CA LEU A 93 10.58 8.43 6.20
C LEU A 93 9.42 7.54 5.77
N ILE A 94 8.38 8.14 5.19
CA ILE A 94 7.16 7.44 4.76
C ILE A 94 7.09 7.47 3.24
N SER A 95 6.87 6.31 2.62
CA SER A 95 6.67 6.15 1.18
C SER A 95 5.39 5.36 0.91
N PHE A 96 4.82 5.55 -0.27
CA PHE A 96 3.59 4.87 -0.70
C PHE A 96 3.87 4.04 -1.95
N LEU A 97 3.27 2.85 -1.99
CA LEU A 97 3.43 1.91 -3.10
C LEU A 97 2.67 2.33 -4.37
#